data_AF-N6YPT1-F1
#
_entry.id   AF-N6YPT1-F1
#
_cell.length_a   1.000
_cell.length_b   1.000
_cell.length_c   1.000
_cell.angle_alpha   90.00
_cell.angle_beta   90.00
_cell.angle_gamma   90.00
#
_symmetry.space_group_name_H-M   'P 1'
#
loop_
_entity.id
_entity.type
_entity.pdbx_description
1 polymer ?
#
loop_
_entity_poly.entity_id
_entity_poly.type
_entity_poly.pdbx_seq_one_letter_code
_entity_poly.pdbx_strand_id
1 'polypeptide(L)'
;MSLAQQRLRARYGASGGALPEAACSQLIEQLLDHRSVRAYLPDPVGDDMLTAIIAAAQSAASSSNLQAWSVVAVRDPATRAALAECAGGQTHVRDAPLQLVWLA
;
A
#
# COMPACT_ATOMS: atom_id res chain seq x y z
N MET A 1 22.01 -12.48 11.45
CA MET A 1 20.95 -12.80 10.47
C MET A 1 20.39 -11.49 9.94
N SER A 2 20.36 -11.27 8.62
CA SER A 2 19.87 -10.00 8.03
C SER A 2 18.43 -9.69 8.42
N LEU A 3 18.04 -8.41 8.36
CA LEU A 3 16.66 -8.00 8.67
C LEU A 3 15.67 -8.66 7.68
N ALA A 4 16.03 -8.76 6.40
CA ALA A 4 15.23 -9.49 5.40
C ALA A 4 14.96 -10.93 5.81
N GLN A 5 15.98 -11.65 6.27
CA GLN A 5 15.84 -13.05 6.72
C GLN A 5 14.98 -13.16 7.99
N GLN A 6 15.09 -12.20 8.91
CA GLN A 6 14.24 -12.13 10.10
C GLN A 6 12.76 -11.95 9.72
N ARG A 7 12.47 -11.02 8.81
CA ARG A 7 11.11 -10.76 8.32
C ARG A 7 10.52 -11.92 7.53
N LEU A 8 11.34 -12.59 6.70
CA LEU A 8 10.92 -13.80 6.00
C LEU A 8 10.50 -14.89 6.99
N ARG A 9 11.31 -15.12 8.03
CA ARG A 9 11.01 -16.09 9.08
C ARG A 9 9.78 -15.70 9.89
N ALA A 10 9.58 -14.42 10.18
CA ALA A 10 8.37 -13.94 10.86
C ALA A 10 7.11 -14.23 10.03
N ARG A 11 7.21 -14.16 8.69
CA ARG A 11 6.08 -14.41 7.77
C ARG A 11 5.78 -15.90 7.55
N TYR A 12 6.81 -16.72 7.39
CA TYR A 12 6.66 -18.14 6.97
C TYR A 12 7.09 -19.16 8.03
N GLY A 13 7.54 -18.72 9.20
CA GLY A 13 8.07 -19.58 10.24
C GLY A 13 9.43 -20.21 9.88
N ALA A 14 9.82 -21.25 10.62
CA ALA A 14 11.11 -21.93 10.43
C ALA A 14 11.25 -22.63 9.06
N SER A 15 10.13 -22.90 8.38
CA SER A 15 10.08 -23.56 7.08
C SER A 15 10.34 -22.62 5.90
N GLY A 16 10.45 -21.31 6.14
CA GLY A 16 10.60 -20.29 5.09
C GLY A 16 11.92 -20.30 4.31
N GLY A 17 12.84 -21.22 4.61
CA GLY A 17 14.15 -21.28 3.97
C GLY A 17 15.04 -20.07 4.28
N ALA A 18 16.10 -19.92 3.48
CA ALA A 18 17.05 -18.81 3.59
C ALA A 18 17.07 -17.96 2.31
N LEU A 19 17.08 -16.64 2.47
CA LEU A 19 17.32 -15.69 1.39
C LEU A 19 18.80 -15.71 1.02
N PRO A 20 19.13 -15.66 -0.28
CA PRO A 20 20.47 -15.34 -0.73
C PRO A 20 20.88 -13.97 -0.16
N GLU A 21 22.13 -13.83 0.28
CA GLU A 21 22.63 -12.58 0.86
C GLU A 21 22.51 -11.41 -0.14
N ALA A 22 22.77 -11.67 -1.43
CA ALA A 22 22.59 -10.71 -2.52
C ALA A 22 21.14 -10.21 -2.69
N ALA A 23 20.14 -10.95 -2.18
CA ALA A 23 18.74 -10.56 -2.24
C ALA A 23 18.29 -9.75 -1.00
N CYS A 24 19.13 -9.60 0.02
CA CYS A 24 18.81 -8.84 1.23
C CYS A 24 18.95 -7.33 1.00
N SER A 25 18.06 -6.76 0.17
CA SER A 25 17.97 -5.32 -0.09
C SER A 25 16.88 -4.65 0.75
N GLN A 26 17.00 -3.33 0.93
CA GLN A 26 15.97 -2.53 1.62
C GLN A 26 14.57 -2.70 0.99
N LEU A 27 14.48 -2.87 -0.33
CA LEU A 27 13.22 -3.11 -1.02
C LEU A 27 12.59 -4.45 -0.59
N ILE A 28 13.37 -5.53 -0.60
CA ILE A 28 12.88 -6.85 -0.17
C ILE A 28 12.50 -6.81 1.31
N GLU A 29 13.29 -6.12 2.14
CA GLU A 29 12.98 -5.91 3.54
C GLU A 29 11.63 -5.20 3.74
N GLN A 30 11.34 -4.14 2.98
CA GLN A 30 10.07 -3.41 3.07
C GLN A 30 8.88 -4.26 2.61
N LEU A 31 9.03 -5.02 1.53
CA LEU A 31 7.98 -5.91 1.02
C LEU A 31 7.65 -7.03 2.03
N LEU A 32 8.66 -7.61 2.69
CA LEU A 32 8.47 -8.64 3.71
C LEU A 32 7.85 -8.09 5.01
N ASP A 33 8.06 -6.81 5.31
CA ASP A 33 7.45 -6.11 6.45
C ASP A 33 6.00 -5.66 6.23
N HIS A 34 5.45 -5.94 5.05
CA HIS A 34 4.11 -5.50 4.70
C HIS A 34 3.04 -6.07 5.65
N ARG A 35 2.17 -5.17 6.13
CA ARG A 35 0.94 -5.46 6.86
C ARG A 35 -0.14 -4.48 6.43
N SER A 36 -1.37 -4.95 6.33
CA SER A 36 -2.51 -4.06 6.10
C SER A 36 -2.84 -3.31 7.38
N VAL A 37 -2.83 -1.97 7.32
CA VAL A 37 -3.22 -1.09 8.42
C VAL A 37 -4.72 -0.79 8.32
N ARG A 38 -5.42 -0.75 9.45
CA ARG A 38 -6.86 -0.42 9.53
C ARG A 38 -7.20 0.54 10.69
N ALA A 39 -6.18 1.12 11.31
CA ALA A 39 -6.31 2.15 12.31
C ALA A 39 -5.38 3.29 11.89
N TYR A 40 -5.95 4.47 11.64
CA TYR A 40 -5.25 5.60 11.07
C TYR A 40 -5.32 6.78 12.03
N LEU A 41 -4.24 7.56 12.05
CA LEU A 41 -4.26 8.89 12.64
C LEU A 41 -4.98 9.86 11.68
N PRO A 42 -5.53 10.98 12.19
CA PRO A 42 -6.23 11.96 11.37
C PRO A 42 -5.29 12.82 10.50
N ASP A 43 -3.96 12.67 10.65
CA ASP A 43 -2.94 13.42 9.93
C ASP A 43 -3.11 13.33 8.41
N PRO A 44 -3.18 14.46 7.69
CA PRO A 44 -3.35 14.44 6.24
C PRO A 44 -2.10 13.91 5.54
N VAL A 45 -2.29 13.14 4.46
CA VAL A 45 -1.20 12.79 3.54
C VAL A 45 -0.86 14.01 2.69
N GLY A 46 0.37 14.51 2.77
CA GLY A 46 0.83 15.66 1.97
C GLY A 46 0.86 15.39 0.46
N ASP A 47 0.79 16.43 -0.35
CA ASP A 47 0.74 16.30 -1.81
C ASP A 47 2.04 15.77 -2.43
N ASP A 48 3.19 16.08 -1.84
CA ASP A 48 4.49 15.51 -2.26
C ASP A 48 4.52 13.98 -2.10
N MET A 49 3.95 13.49 -1.00
CA MET A 49 3.84 12.05 -0.74
C MET A 49 2.85 11.40 -1.70
N LEU A 50 1.70 12.04 -1.95
CA LEU A 50 0.74 11.56 -2.94
C LEU A 50 1.39 11.47 -4.34
N THR A 51 2.12 12.52 -4.74
CA THR A 51 2.89 12.56 -5.99
C THR A 51 3.83 11.36 -6.11
N ALA A 52 4.62 11.08 -5.06
CA ALA A 52 5.53 9.95 -5.04
C ALA A 52 4.80 8.59 -5.16
N ILE A 53 3.67 8.42 -4.46
CA ILE A 53 2.84 7.22 -4.52
C ILE A 53 2.29 7.00 -5.94
N ILE A 54 1.76 8.05 -6.57
CA ILE A 54 1.22 7.96 -7.93
C ILE A 54 2.33 7.68 -8.95
N ALA A 55 3.49 8.32 -8.83
CA ALA A 55 4.63 8.06 -9.71
C ALA A 55 5.11 6.60 -9.62
N ALA A 56 5.16 6.04 -8.40
CA ALA A 56 5.48 4.63 -8.19
C ALA A 56 4.44 3.70 -8.84
N ALA A 57 3.16 4.02 -8.72
CA ALA A 57 2.09 3.25 -9.35
C ALA A 57 2.12 3.33 -10.89
N GLN A 58 2.39 4.52 -11.45
CA GLN A 58 2.59 4.71 -12.90
C GLN A 58 3.79 3.96 -13.46
N SER A 59 4.78 3.66 -12.63
CA SER A 59 5.97 2.90 -13.02
C SER A 59 5.72 1.39 -13.07
N ALA A 60 4.56 0.90 -12.62
CA ALA A 60 4.21 -0.50 -12.73
C ALA A 60 3.98 -0.91 -14.20
N ALA A 61 4.28 -2.17 -14.53
CA ALA A 61 4.06 -2.68 -15.89
C ALA A 61 2.59 -2.55 -16.30
N SER A 62 2.34 -2.08 -17.52
CA SER A 62 1.01 -2.06 -18.13
C SER A 62 1.05 -2.71 -19.51
N SER A 63 0.00 -3.46 -19.84
CA SER A 63 -0.09 -4.17 -21.12
C SER A 63 0.05 -3.18 -22.27
N SER A 64 1.00 -3.44 -23.18
CA SER A 64 1.32 -2.57 -24.31
C SER A 64 1.54 -1.09 -23.96
N ASN A 65 1.96 -0.81 -22.71
CA ASN A 65 2.08 0.55 -22.17
C ASN A 65 0.79 1.40 -22.24
N LEU A 66 -0.38 0.77 -22.29
CA LEU A 66 -1.65 1.48 -22.48
C LEU A 66 -2.04 2.36 -21.29
N GLN A 67 -1.51 2.08 -20.10
CA GLN A 67 -1.90 2.79 -18.86
C GLN A 67 -3.43 2.83 -18.69
N ALA A 68 -4.09 1.70 -18.97
CA ALA A 68 -5.54 1.54 -18.92
C ALA A 68 -6.04 1.45 -17.47
N TRP A 69 -5.88 2.56 -16.74
CA TRP A 69 -6.41 2.74 -15.40
C TRP A 69 -6.59 4.24 -15.13
N SER A 70 -7.43 4.56 -14.16
CA SER A 70 -7.51 5.89 -13.56
C SER A 70 -7.54 5.75 -12.05
N VAL A 71 -7.13 6.79 -11.34
CA VAL A 71 -7.21 6.81 -9.88
C VAL A 71 -7.81 8.13 -9.41
N VAL A 72 -8.76 8.05 -8.50
CA VAL A 72 -9.36 9.21 -7.85
C VAL A 72 -8.86 9.29 -6.42
N ALA A 73 -8.20 10.40 -6.09
CA ALA A 73 -7.78 10.72 -4.73
C ALA A 73 -8.91 11.44 -3.99
N VAL A 74 -9.50 10.78 -2.99
CA VAL A 74 -10.63 11.29 -2.21
C VAL A 74 -10.16 11.73 -0.83
N ARG A 75 -10.21 13.04 -0.58
CA ARG A 75 -9.88 13.67 0.72
C ARG A 75 -11.10 14.20 1.47
N ASP A 76 -12.17 14.52 0.75
CA ASP A 76 -13.39 15.08 1.33
C ASP A 76 -14.01 14.10 2.35
N PRO A 77 -14.18 14.49 3.62
CA PRO A 77 -14.67 13.59 4.66
C PRO A 77 -16.07 13.02 4.39
N ALA A 78 -16.97 13.81 3.79
CA ALA A 78 -18.32 13.35 3.48
C ALA A 78 -18.30 12.27 2.39
N THR A 79 -17.47 12.46 1.37
CA THR A 79 -17.26 11.47 0.31
C THR A 79 -16.61 10.19 0.85
N ARG A 80 -15.61 10.29 1.75
CA ARG A 80 -15.02 9.10 2.40
C ARG A 80 -16.03 8.36 3.27
N ALA A 81 -16.92 9.07 3.97
CA ALA A 81 -17.99 8.44 4.74
C ALA A 81 -18.96 7.67 3.81
N ALA A 82 -19.38 8.26 2.70
CA ALA A 82 -20.20 7.58 1.70
C ALA A 82 -19.51 6.35 1.11
N LEU A 83 -18.20 6.45 0.80
CA LEU A 83 -17.41 5.31 0.34
C LEU A 83 -17.36 4.18 1.37
N ALA A 84 -17.26 4.50 2.67
CA ALA A 84 -17.28 3.50 3.73
C ALA A 84 -18.61 2.74 3.79
N GLU A 85 -19.74 3.43 3.63
CA GLU A 85 -21.06 2.79 3.53
C GLU A 85 -21.14 1.85 2.32
N CYS A 86 -20.69 2.30 1.14
CA CYS A 86 -20.59 1.46 -0.06
C CYS A 86 -19.66 0.26 0.14
N ALA A 87 -18.63 0.40 0.99
CA ALA A 87 -17.68 -0.65 1.32
C ALA A 87 -18.14 -1.55 2.49
N GLY A 88 -19.43 -1.53 2.86
CA GLY A 88 -19.97 -2.39 3.92
C GLY A 88 -19.72 -1.86 5.33
N GLY A 89 -19.70 -0.54 5.52
CA GLY A 89 -19.52 0.11 6.81
C GLY A 89 -18.10 -0.01 7.37
N GLN A 90 -17.09 -0.22 6.52
CA GLN A 90 -15.71 -0.39 6.95
C GLN A 90 -15.16 0.92 7.53
N THR A 91 -15.01 0.99 8.85
CA THR A 91 -14.57 2.20 9.58
C THR A 91 -13.26 2.77 9.06
N HIS A 92 -12.30 1.91 8.73
CA HIS A 92 -10.99 2.32 8.22
C HIS A 92 -11.04 3.01 6.84
N VAL A 93 -12.11 2.81 6.06
CA VAL A 93 -12.34 3.55 4.80
C VAL A 93 -12.76 5.00 5.10
N ARG A 94 -13.60 5.19 6.12
CA ARG A 94 -14.01 6.52 6.59
C ARG A 94 -12.84 7.25 7.27
N ASP A 95 -12.12 6.53 8.14
CA ASP A 95 -11.16 7.10 9.07
C ASP A 95 -9.80 7.42 8.42
N ALA A 96 -9.41 6.71 7.34
CA ALA A 96 -8.16 7.05 6.66
C ALA A 96 -8.25 8.43 6.00
N PRO A 97 -7.20 9.27 6.11
CA PRO A 97 -7.20 10.67 5.64
C PRO A 97 -7.18 10.83 4.10
N LEU A 98 -7.00 9.73 3.36
CA LEU A 98 -6.98 9.71 1.90
C LEU A 98 -7.43 8.32 1.42
N GLN A 99 -8.37 8.28 0.49
CA GLN A 99 -8.72 7.07 -0.26
C GLN A 99 -8.24 7.19 -1.71
N LEU A 100 -7.60 6.14 -2.23
CA LEU A 100 -7.29 6.02 -3.66
C LEU A 100 -8.24 5.00 -4.27
N VAL A 101 -9.15 5.46 -5.12
CA VAL A 101 -10.12 4.60 -5.82
C VAL A 101 -9.61 4.33 -7.22
N TRP A 102 -9.21 3.08 -7.46
CA TRP A 102 -8.66 2.63 -8.75
C TRP A 102 -9.77 2.16 -9.68
N LEU A 103 -9.68 2.58 -10.93
CA LEU A 103 -10.64 2.30 -12.00
C LEU A 103 -9.92 1.52 -13.10
N ALA A 104 -10.61 0.53 -13.65
CA ALA A 104 -10.17 -0.26 -14.82
C ALA A 104 -10.67 0.36 -16.13
#